data_AF-A0A516HB72-F1
#
_entry.id   AF-A0A516HB72-F1
#
_cell.length_a   1.000
_cell.length_b   1.000
_cell.length_c   1.000
_cell.angle_alpha   90.00
_cell.angle_beta   90.00
_cell.angle_gamma   90.00
#
_symmetry.space_group_name_H-M   'P 1'
#
loop_
_entity.id
_entity.type
_entity.pdbx_description
1 polymer ?
#
loop_
_entity_poly.entity_id
_entity_poly.type
_entity_poly.pdbx_seq_one_letter_code
_entity_poly.pdbx_strand_id
1 'polypeptide(L)'
;MQYLYNMFQDLRISDQDVKLDQAKYRSFQNEAHAHTLAEKIDQLYIMNLAALELLNELGVSKSQIQRKIEEIDLRDGKKDGKVATANECSDCGRKVSKRRSNCFYCGAKINQLSF
;
A
#
# COMPACT_ATOMS: atom_id res chain seq x y z
N MET A 1 -4.28 29.59 -47.24
CA MET A 1 -4.94 29.60 -45.91
C MET A 1 -5.13 28.22 -45.31
N GLN A 2 -5.44 27.16 -46.09
CA GLN A 2 -5.59 25.78 -45.57
C GLN A 2 -4.29 25.11 -45.10
N TYR A 3 -3.17 25.34 -45.79
CA TYR A 3 -1.88 24.74 -45.44
C TYR A 3 -1.32 25.19 -44.09
N LEU A 4 -1.43 26.48 -43.77
CA LEU A 4 -0.98 27.00 -42.48
C LEU A 4 -1.81 26.43 -41.34
N TYR A 5 -3.13 26.33 -41.52
CA TYR A 5 -4.03 25.74 -40.55
C TYR A 5 -3.69 24.26 -40.26
N ASN A 6 -3.45 23.47 -41.31
CA ASN A 6 -3.04 22.08 -41.17
C ASN A 6 -1.67 21.97 -40.45
N MET A 7 -0.70 22.81 -40.79
CA MET A 7 0.60 22.84 -40.13
C MET A 7 0.50 23.16 -38.63
N PHE A 8 -0.34 24.12 -38.24
CA PHE A 8 -0.58 24.44 -36.83
C PHE A 8 -1.35 23.32 -36.11
N GLN A 9 -2.27 22.61 -36.79
CA GLN A 9 -2.93 21.43 -36.24
C GLN A 9 -1.93 20.28 -36.02
N ASP A 10 -1.08 19.98 -37.00
CA ASP A 10 -0.09 18.89 -36.93
C ASP A 10 0.89 19.11 -35.77
N LEU A 11 1.34 20.35 -35.55
CA LEU A 11 2.18 20.70 -34.40
C LEU A 11 1.48 20.47 -33.06
N ARG A 12 0.16 20.75 -32.99
CA ARG A 12 -0.63 20.55 -31.78
C ARG A 12 -0.91 19.07 -31.50
N ILE A 13 -1.17 18.29 -32.54
CA ILE A 13 -1.35 16.84 -32.47
C ILE A 13 -0.06 16.19 -31.98
N SER A 14 1.09 16.61 -32.53
CA SER A 14 2.40 16.10 -32.10
C SER A 14 2.69 16.34 -30.60
N ASP A 15 2.38 17.52 -30.05
CA ASP A 15 2.53 17.79 -28.61
C ASP A 15 1.59 16.93 -27.75
N GLN A 16 0.37 16.67 -28.24
CA GLN A 16 -0.59 15.78 -27.57
C GLN A 16 -0.12 14.32 -27.60
N ASP A 17 0.42 13.85 -28.71
CA ASP A 17 0.95 12.50 -28.87
C ASP A 17 2.13 12.25 -27.90
N VAL A 18 3.04 13.21 -27.76
CA VAL A 18 4.15 13.12 -26.80
C VAL A 18 3.64 13.01 -25.35
N LYS A 19 2.61 13.77 -24.98
CA LYS A 19 2.00 13.69 -23.64
C LYS A 19 1.28 12.36 -23.43
N LEU A 20 0.59 11.86 -24.44
CA LEU A 20 -0.06 10.55 -24.41
C LEU A 20 0.95 9.42 -24.27
N ASP A 21 2.07 9.47 -24.98
CA ASP A 21 3.12 8.47 -24.88
C ASP A 21 3.80 8.50 -23.51
N GLN A 22 4.04 9.69 -22.95
CA GLN A 22 4.52 9.80 -21.57
C GLN A 22 3.51 9.25 -20.56
N ALA A 23 2.20 9.51 -20.74
CA ALA A 23 1.16 8.99 -19.86
C ALA A 23 1.03 7.46 -19.97
N LYS A 24 1.09 6.90 -21.18
CA LYS A 24 1.10 5.46 -21.43
C LYS A 24 2.33 4.81 -20.79
N TYR A 25 3.51 5.38 -20.98
CA TYR A 25 4.74 4.87 -20.39
C TYR A 25 4.69 4.88 -18.87
N ARG A 26 4.21 5.97 -18.26
CA ARG A 26 3.98 6.05 -16.80
C ARG A 26 2.97 5.03 -16.31
N SER A 27 1.88 4.81 -17.05
CA SER A 27 0.88 3.79 -16.72
C SER A 27 1.50 2.39 -16.74
N PHE A 28 2.22 2.07 -17.82
CA PHE A 28 2.90 0.78 -17.97
C PHE A 28 3.95 0.55 -16.88
N GLN A 29 4.76 1.58 -16.56
CA GLN A 29 5.71 1.51 -15.46
C GLN A 29 5.03 1.30 -14.10
N ASN A 30 3.94 2.01 -13.83
CA ASN A 30 3.19 1.86 -12.59
C ASN A 30 2.58 0.45 -12.47
N GLU A 31 2.05 -0.10 -13.56
CA GLU A 31 1.52 -1.46 -13.62
C GLU A 31 2.64 -2.49 -13.38
N ALA A 32 3.77 -2.34 -14.05
CA ALA A 32 4.94 -3.19 -13.84
C ALA A 32 5.44 -3.13 -12.39
N HIS A 33 5.51 -1.93 -11.80
CA HIS A 33 5.90 -1.75 -10.39
C HIS A 33 4.90 -2.39 -9.43
N ALA A 34 3.60 -2.28 -9.71
CA ALA A 34 2.56 -2.93 -8.92
C ALA A 34 2.68 -4.46 -8.99
N HIS A 35 2.95 -5.00 -10.17
CA HIS A 35 3.19 -6.44 -10.36
C HIS A 35 4.42 -6.91 -9.59
N THR A 36 5.56 -6.23 -9.72
CA THR A 36 6.77 -6.57 -8.97
C THR A 36 6.56 -6.46 -7.45
N LEU A 37 5.75 -5.50 -6.99
CA LEU A 37 5.42 -5.39 -5.58
C LEU A 37 4.56 -6.56 -5.10
N ALA A 38 3.59 -6.99 -5.91
CA ALA A 38 2.76 -8.17 -5.63
C ALA A 38 3.62 -9.44 -5.53
N GLU A 39 4.52 -9.68 -6.48
CA GLU A 39 5.46 -10.82 -6.45
C GLU A 39 6.33 -10.81 -5.19
N LYS A 40 6.82 -9.64 -4.78
CA LYS A 40 7.60 -9.51 -3.54
C LYS A 40 6.76 -9.82 -2.30
N ILE A 41 5.49 -9.42 -2.27
CA ILE A 41 4.56 -9.74 -1.19
C ILE A 41 4.33 -11.26 -1.12
N ASP A 42 4.11 -11.90 -2.27
CA ASP A 42 3.92 -13.36 -2.33
C ASP A 42 5.17 -14.12 -1.86
N GLN A 43 6.35 -13.65 -2.26
CA GLN A 43 7.63 -14.20 -1.78
C GLN A 43 7.77 -14.05 -0.25
N LEU A 44 7.45 -12.86 0.29
CA LEU A 44 7.48 -12.62 1.74
C LEU A 44 6.45 -13.48 2.47
N TYR A 45 5.28 -13.70 1.88
CA TYR A 45 4.25 -14.56 2.45
C TYR A 45 4.74 -15.99 2.60
N ILE A 46 5.29 -16.58 1.53
CA ILE A 46 5.81 -17.96 1.56
C ILE A 46 6.98 -18.08 2.55
N MET A 47 7.91 -17.12 2.55
CA MET A 47 9.03 -17.11 3.49
C MET A 47 8.56 -17.02 4.96
N ASN A 48 7.60 -16.16 5.25
CA ASN A 48 7.04 -16.04 6.59
C ASN A 48 6.27 -17.30 7.00
N LEU A 49 5.54 -17.94 6.08
CA LEU A 49 4.86 -19.19 6.35
C LEU A 49 5.86 -20.28 6.74
N ALA A 50 6.91 -20.47 5.94
CA ALA A 50 7.98 -21.42 6.23
C ALA A 50 8.65 -21.13 7.59
N ALA A 51 8.94 -19.85 7.88
CA ALA A 51 9.51 -19.46 9.17
C ALA A 51 8.57 -19.78 10.35
N LEU A 52 7.25 -19.56 10.19
CA LEU A 52 6.26 -19.88 11.23
C LEU A 52 6.11 -21.39 11.43
N GLU A 53 6.18 -22.19 10.38
CA GLU A 53 6.16 -23.65 10.47
C GLU A 53 7.40 -24.16 11.24
N LEU A 54 8.59 -23.68 10.90
CA LEU A 54 9.83 -23.99 11.63
C LEU A 54 9.75 -23.58 13.11
N LEU A 55 9.17 -22.42 13.41
CA LEU A 55 8.97 -21.98 14.80
C LEU A 55 7.99 -22.88 15.55
N ASN A 56 6.95 -23.38 14.88
CA ASN A 56 5.99 -24.30 15.46
C ASN A 56 6.64 -25.67 15.75
N GLU A 57 7.50 -26.16 14.85
CA GLU A 57 8.32 -27.37 15.09
C GLU A 57 9.23 -27.22 16.32
N LEU A 58 9.72 -26.00 16.59
CA LEU A 58 10.49 -25.66 17.80
C LEU A 58 9.61 -25.49 19.06
N GLY A 59 8.30 -25.70 18.96
CA GLY A 59 7.36 -25.60 20.08
C GLY A 59 6.87 -24.17 20.37
N VAL A 60 7.11 -23.22 19.46
CA VAL A 60 6.57 -21.86 19.60
C VAL A 60 5.10 -21.86 19.17
N SER A 61 4.22 -21.67 20.14
CA SER A 61 2.78 -21.59 19.89
C SER A 61 2.39 -20.30 19.16
N LYS A 62 1.31 -20.38 18.38
CA LYS A 62 0.72 -19.22 17.69
C LYS A 62 0.37 -18.05 18.63
N SER A 63 -0.01 -18.34 19.88
CA SER A 63 -0.32 -17.32 20.88
C SER A 63 0.92 -16.55 21.34
N GLN A 64 2.07 -17.20 21.44
CA GLN A 64 3.35 -16.53 21.74
C GLN A 64 3.76 -15.58 20.60
N ILE A 65 3.57 -16.01 19.35
CA ILE A 65 3.80 -15.16 18.17
C ILE A 65 2.86 -13.95 18.20
N GLN A 66 1.57 -14.14 18.46
CA GLN A 66 0.61 -13.04 18.55
C GLN A 66 0.98 -12.04 19.65
N ARG A 67 1.34 -12.51 20.85
CA ARG A 67 1.81 -11.64 21.94
C ARG A 67 3.06 -10.88 21.55
N LYS A 68 3.96 -11.50 20.78
CA LYS A 68 5.17 -10.84 20.28
C LYS A 68 4.87 -9.77 19.24
N ILE A 69 3.88 -9.99 18.37
CA ILE A 69 3.40 -9.00 17.40
C ILE A 69 2.84 -7.78 18.14
N GLU A 70 1.98 -7.99 19.14
CA GLU A 70 1.42 -6.92 19.97
C GLU A 70 2.54 -6.13 20.69
N GLU A 71 3.54 -6.82 21.23
CA GLU A 71 4.70 -6.18 21.86
C GLU A 71 5.50 -5.31 20.87
N ILE A 72 5.71 -5.79 19.64
CA ILE A 72 6.44 -5.06 18.59
C ILE A 72 5.62 -3.83 18.12
N ASP A 73 4.32 -3.97 17.91
CA ASP A 73 3.43 -2.87 17.51
C ASP A 73 3.40 -1.76 18.57
N LEU A 74 3.32 -2.13 19.85
CA LEU A 74 3.39 -1.18 20.97
C LEU A 74 4.76 -0.49 21.09
N ARG A 75 5.86 -1.17 20.71
CA ARG A 75 7.21 -0.58 20.67
C ARG A 75 7.34 0.43 19.52
N ASP A 76 6.77 0.13 18.37
CA ASP A 76 6.78 1.03 17.21
C ASP A 76 5.90 2.27 17.46
N GLY A 77 4.73 2.07 18.09
CA GLY A 77 3.83 3.14 18.51
C GLY A 77 4.41 4.12 19.56
N LYS A 78 5.46 3.72 20.31
CA LYS A 78 6.15 4.60 21.27
C LYS A 78 7.23 5.47 20.63
N LYS A 79 7.75 5.12 19.44
CA LYS A 79 8.81 5.88 18.75
C LYS A 79 8.28 7.06 17.94
N ASP A 80 6.99 7.12 17.65
CA ASP A 80 6.34 8.28 17.05
C ASP A 80 5.48 8.95 18.14
N GLY A 81 6.10 9.82 18.96
CA GLY A 81 5.59 10.43 20.19
C GLY A 81 4.36 11.34 20.05
N LYS A 82 3.32 10.87 19.36
CA LYS A 82 2.01 11.49 19.24
C LYS A 82 0.99 10.43 19.55
N VAL A 83 0.46 10.47 20.77
CA VAL A 83 -0.74 9.76 21.20
C VAL A 83 -1.90 10.26 20.34
N ALA A 84 -1.99 9.74 19.12
CA ALA A 84 -3.11 10.00 18.24
C ALA A 84 -4.28 9.16 18.76
N THR A 85 -5.39 9.80 19.11
CA THR A 85 -6.69 9.15 19.31
C THR A 85 -6.88 8.05 18.28
N ALA A 86 -6.98 6.80 18.73
CA ALA A 86 -7.15 5.65 17.85
C ALA A 86 -8.63 5.55 17.45
N ASN A 87 -8.90 5.48 16.15
CA ASN A 87 -10.22 5.16 15.63
C ASN A 87 -10.38 3.64 15.58
N GLU A 88 -11.58 3.13 15.81
CA GLU A 88 -11.86 1.71 15.62
C GLU A 88 -12.15 1.45 14.13
N CYS A 89 -11.57 0.39 13.58
CA CYS A 89 -11.86 -0.05 12.23
C CYS A 89 -13.27 -0.67 12.21
N SER A 90 -14.16 -0.15 11.35
CA SER A 90 -15.53 -0.67 11.20
C SER A 90 -15.59 -2.13 10.75
N ASP A 91 -14.57 -2.62 10.04
CA ASP A 91 -14.59 -3.97 9.47
C ASP A 91 -14.00 -5.04 10.39
N CYS A 92 -12.94 -4.72 11.14
CA CYS A 92 -12.26 -5.70 12.01
C CYS A 92 -12.32 -5.37 13.51
N GLY A 93 -12.93 -4.24 13.88
CA GLY A 93 -13.08 -3.77 15.26
C GLY A 93 -11.77 -3.39 15.97
N ARG A 94 -10.62 -3.46 15.29
CA ARG A 94 -9.33 -3.17 15.90
C ARG A 94 -9.04 -1.67 15.92
N LYS A 95 -8.33 -1.22 16.95
CA LYS A 95 -7.88 0.16 17.08
C LYS A 95 -6.82 0.45 16.01
N VAL A 96 -7.01 1.56 15.29
CA VAL A 96 -6.09 2.04 14.26
C VAL A 96 -5.78 3.51 14.50
N SER A 97 -4.52 3.90 14.27
CA SER A 97 -4.11 5.30 14.37
C SER A 97 -4.88 6.18 13.39
N LYS A 98 -5.43 7.31 13.87
CA LYS A 98 -6.20 8.29 13.07
C LYS A 98 -5.44 8.84 11.85
N ARG A 99 -4.10 8.73 11.84
CA ARG A 99 -3.25 9.19 10.73
C ARG A 99 -3.33 8.32 9.48
N ARG A 100 -3.75 7.06 9.59
CA ARG A 100 -3.75 6.12 8.47
C ARG A 100 -5.10 6.09 7.78
N SER A 101 -5.09 6.11 6.44
CA SER A 101 -6.29 5.97 5.62
C SER A 101 -6.82 4.54 5.56
N ASN A 102 -5.97 3.55 5.88
CA ASN A 102 -6.27 2.13 5.80
C ASN A 102 -5.91 1.43 7.12
N CYS A 103 -6.68 0.40 7.47
CA CYS A 103 -6.46 -0.44 8.63
C CYS A 103 -5.21 -1.29 8.46
N PHE A 104 -4.34 -1.31 9.48
CA PHE A 104 -3.12 -2.12 9.47
C PHE A 104 -3.42 -3.62 9.43
N TYR A 105 -4.51 -4.06 10.05
CA TYR A 105 -4.81 -5.48 10.22
C TYR A 105 -5.57 -6.08 9.04
N CYS A 106 -6.59 -5.39 8.52
CA CYS A 106 -7.44 -5.90 7.44
C CYS A 106 -7.31 -5.15 6.11
N GLY A 107 -6.55 -4.05 6.07
CA GLY A 107 -6.39 -3.23 4.86
C GLY A 107 -7.58 -2.33 4.51
N ALA A 108 -8.71 -2.46 5.21
CA ALA A 108 -9.92 -1.69 4.95
C ALA A 108 -9.72 -0.17 5.07
N LYS A 109 -10.39 0.61 4.23
CA LYS A 109 -10.32 2.08 4.24
C LYS A 109 -11.05 2.61 5.47
N ILE A 110 -10.37 3.41 6.28
CA ILE A 110 -10.93 4.01 7.49
C ILE A 110 -11.59 5.33 7.08
N ASN A 111 -12.93 5.36 7.14
CA ASN A 111 -13.68 6.58 6.94
C ASN A 111 -13.37 7.55 8.09
N GLN A 112 -12.56 8.57 7.81
CA GLN A 112 -12.25 9.67 8.74
C GLN A 112 -13.43 10.65 8.90
N LEU A 113 -14.67 10.17 8.95
CA LEU A 113 -15.82 11.03 9.18
C LEU A 113 -16.04 11.21 10.69
N SER A 114 -15.33 12.18 11.27
CA SER A 114 -15.77 12.84 12.49
C SER A 114 -16.05 14.31 12.13
N PHE A 115 -17.32 14.66 11.95
CA PHE A 115 -17.79 16.04 12.11
C PHE A 115 -17.71 16.42 13.59
#